data_AF-A0A539EL70-F1
#
_entry.id   AF-A0A539EL70-F1
#
_cell.length_a   1.000
_cell.length_b   1.000
_cell.length_c   1.000
_cell.angle_alpha   90.00
_cell.angle_beta   90.00
_cell.angle_gamma   90.00
#
_symmetry.space_group_name_H-M   'P 1'
#
loop_
_entity.id
_entity.type
_entity.pdbx_description
1 polymer ?
#
loop_
_entity_poly.entity_id
_entity_poly.type
_entity_poly.pdbx_seq_one_letter_code
_entity_poly.pdbx_strand_id
1 'polypeptide(L)'
;MTDGELLDDAEPHKDVRKAKIVCTLGPSSNTQEQIDALALAGMDVVRLNFSHGAHDDHGALIKKVRDASRRLEKPMSIIADLQGPKIRTGKLLDGKIVQLVPGKPFTITTEPVVGTAERVGTTYSHLHEEVRKGDRILIDDGLIELKVAEVKDRDVRCDVINGGDLNEHKGINLPGVKLRIPALTEKDKSDLRFALEQGANYIAVSFVRSAEDVLEARQEALRYGKEPLLIAKLEKSEAIENLEEIMQASDGVMVARGDLGVEMSPEKVPPIQKHIIHRASEYRMPVITATQMLESMTRNPRPTRAEASDVANAIFDGTSAVMLSNETASGKYPLESVQMMQRIIREAEAMPRTLARERKLFRLSVAEAISEAATNAAEVLPVKVIAVFTETGTTARLIAHYRPPVPIIGFSPVQETRRRMALLWGVLPRKIDHVADIDELARTADARLIEEKLVRKGDLVVIVAGTPLGVRGTTNMIKLHTVGQP
;
A
#
# COMPACT_ATOMS: atom_id res chain seq x y z
N MET A 1 -24.06 -47.46 -11.75
CA MET A 1 -23.23 -46.24 -11.86
C MET A 1 -22.78 -45.94 -10.45
N THR A 2 -21.52 -46.20 -10.18
CA THR A 2 -20.91 -46.23 -8.86
C THR A 2 -20.55 -44.82 -8.38
N ASP A 3 -20.90 -44.54 -7.13
CA ASP A 3 -20.51 -43.36 -6.34
C ASP A 3 -19.01 -43.35 -6.05
N GLY A 4 -18.18 -43.08 -7.05
CA GLY A 4 -16.74 -43.07 -6.89
C GLY A 4 -16.01 -42.35 -8.00
N GLU A 5 -16.19 -41.02 -8.10
CA GLU A 5 -15.35 -40.16 -8.97
C GLU A 5 -15.47 -38.65 -8.65
N LEU A 6 -15.73 -38.26 -7.41
CA LEU A 6 -15.82 -36.84 -7.01
C LEU A 6 -14.87 -36.43 -5.88
N LEU A 7 -13.79 -37.19 -5.67
CA LEU A 7 -12.76 -36.83 -4.71
C LEU A 7 -11.41 -36.76 -5.44
N ASP A 8 -10.83 -35.55 -5.41
CA ASP A 8 -9.42 -35.20 -5.69
C ASP A 8 -9.07 -34.38 -6.97
N ASP A 9 -10.00 -33.55 -7.45
CA ASP A 9 -9.74 -32.52 -8.48
C ASP A 9 -9.68 -31.10 -7.90
N ALA A 10 -9.15 -30.95 -6.69
CA ALA A 10 -8.77 -29.64 -6.17
C ALA A 10 -7.63 -29.10 -7.04
N GLU A 11 -7.96 -28.24 -8.02
CA GLU A 11 -6.95 -27.59 -8.85
C GLU A 11 -6.09 -26.67 -7.98
N PRO A 12 -4.81 -26.99 -7.73
CA PRO A 12 -4.00 -26.33 -6.70
C PRO A 12 -3.78 -24.83 -6.96
N HIS A 13 -4.01 -24.36 -8.19
CA HIS A 13 -3.89 -22.95 -8.57
C HIS A 13 -5.12 -22.10 -8.21
N LYS A 14 -6.29 -22.70 -7.98
CA LYS A 14 -7.54 -21.98 -7.64
C LYS A 14 -7.54 -21.41 -6.22
N ASP A 15 -6.72 -21.94 -5.31
CA ASP A 15 -6.64 -21.52 -3.91
C ASP A 15 -5.64 -20.39 -3.63
N VAL A 16 -4.96 -19.90 -4.67
CA VAL A 16 -3.97 -18.84 -4.57
C VAL A 16 -4.65 -17.47 -4.50
N ARG A 17 -4.52 -16.82 -3.34
CA ARG A 17 -4.95 -15.43 -3.16
C ARG A 17 -4.15 -14.49 -4.06
N LYS A 18 -4.83 -13.61 -4.79
CA LYS A 18 -4.17 -12.69 -5.73
C LYS A 18 -3.90 -11.32 -5.11
N ALA A 19 -4.88 -10.69 -4.47
CA ALA A 19 -4.68 -9.43 -3.76
C ALA A 19 -3.73 -9.60 -2.57
N LYS A 20 -2.94 -8.57 -2.31
CA LYS A 20 -1.87 -8.60 -1.31
C LYS A 20 -2.34 -8.05 0.02
N ILE A 21 -1.72 -8.51 1.10
CA ILE A 21 -1.95 -7.94 2.44
C ILE A 21 -0.71 -7.19 2.89
N VAL A 22 -0.89 -5.90 3.14
CA VAL A 22 0.09 -5.04 3.81
C VAL A 22 -0.21 -5.04 5.31
N CYS A 23 0.76 -5.39 6.15
CA CYS A 23 0.63 -5.31 7.61
C CYS A 23 1.58 -4.27 8.16
N THR A 24 1.07 -3.36 8.98
CA THR A 24 1.92 -2.44 9.74
C THR A 24 2.47 -3.17 10.96
N LEU A 25 3.79 -3.18 11.12
CA LEU A 25 4.41 -3.78 12.30
C LEU A 25 4.58 -2.76 13.42
N GLY A 26 4.43 -3.20 14.65
CA GLY A 26 4.49 -2.37 15.84
C GLY A 26 4.55 -3.20 17.13
N PRO A 27 4.23 -2.61 18.30
CA PRO A 27 4.31 -3.30 19.59
C PRO A 27 3.62 -4.66 19.67
N SER A 28 2.50 -4.88 18.98
CA SER A 28 1.79 -6.17 18.98
C SER A 28 2.33 -7.18 17.96
N SER A 29 3.35 -6.81 17.18
CA SER A 29 3.88 -7.61 16.06
C SER A 29 5.39 -7.46 15.83
N ASN A 30 6.14 -7.15 16.88
CA ASN A 30 7.59 -6.94 16.80
C ASN A 30 8.46 -8.15 17.21
N THR A 31 7.87 -9.30 17.56
CA THR A 31 8.60 -10.54 17.88
C THR A 31 8.80 -11.41 16.64
N GLN A 32 9.80 -12.28 16.65
CA GLN A 32 10.08 -13.15 15.50
C GLN A 32 8.92 -14.12 15.27
N GLU A 33 8.39 -14.71 16.33
CA GLU A 33 7.30 -15.67 16.32
C GLU A 33 6.03 -15.05 15.72
N GLN A 34 5.73 -13.81 16.11
CA GLN A 34 4.56 -13.11 15.59
C GLN A 34 4.73 -12.78 14.11
N ILE A 35 5.91 -12.30 13.68
CA ILE A 35 6.19 -12.00 12.27
C ILE A 35 6.06 -13.26 11.41
N ASP A 36 6.54 -14.41 11.88
CA ASP A 36 6.37 -15.69 11.18
C ASP A 36 4.90 -16.08 11.06
N ALA A 37 4.16 -15.95 12.17
CA ALA A 37 2.73 -16.25 12.20
C ALA A 37 1.94 -15.36 11.23
N LEU A 38 2.24 -14.06 11.17
CA LEU A 38 1.63 -13.14 10.21
C LEU A 38 2.00 -13.51 8.77
N ALA A 39 3.27 -13.86 8.50
CA ALA A 39 3.71 -14.27 7.17
C ALA A 39 3.00 -15.55 6.68
N LEU A 40 2.84 -16.54 7.55
CA LEU A 40 2.10 -17.78 7.30
C LEU A 40 0.59 -17.54 7.14
N ALA A 41 0.01 -16.63 7.92
CA ALA A 41 -1.38 -16.20 7.78
C ALA A 41 -1.62 -15.36 6.51
N GLY A 42 -0.58 -15.02 5.76
CA GLY A 42 -0.71 -14.37 4.46
C GLY A 42 -0.34 -12.90 4.42
N MET A 43 0.47 -12.37 5.35
CA MET A 43 1.15 -11.09 5.16
C MET A 43 2.14 -11.18 3.99
N ASP A 44 2.07 -10.26 3.03
CA ASP A 44 2.99 -10.20 1.87
C ASP A 44 3.94 -9.01 1.95
N VAL A 45 3.46 -7.92 2.54
CA VAL A 45 4.16 -6.65 2.61
C VAL A 45 4.13 -6.16 4.04
N VAL A 46 5.28 -5.70 4.52
CA VAL A 46 5.44 -5.05 5.81
C VAL A 46 5.47 -3.54 5.62
N ARG A 47 4.65 -2.82 6.37
CA ARG A 47 4.75 -1.38 6.51
C ARG A 47 5.46 -1.03 7.80
N LEU A 48 6.47 -0.18 7.70
CA LEU A 48 7.14 0.46 8.83
C LEU A 48 6.70 1.92 8.87
N ASN A 49 6.00 2.31 9.93
CA ASN A 49 5.51 3.67 10.09
C ASN A 49 6.55 4.52 10.82
N PHE A 50 7.23 5.40 10.11
CA PHE A 50 8.27 6.27 10.68
C PHE A 50 7.72 7.44 11.49
N SER A 51 6.39 7.57 11.62
CA SER A 51 5.81 8.49 12.61
C SER A 51 6.10 8.08 14.05
N HIS A 52 6.51 6.82 14.27
CA HIS A 52 6.79 6.25 15.58
C HIS A 52 8.07 5.40 15.52
N GLY A 53 8.68 5.17 16.69
CA GLY A 53 9.88 4.33 16.83
C GLY A 53 11.16 5.03 16.39
N ALA A 54 12.30 4.57 16.94
CA ALA A 54 13.62 5.02 16.53
C ALA A 54 14.15 4.18 15.36
N HIS A 55 15.20 4.66 14.69
CA HIS A 55 15.89 3.92 13.63
C HIS A 55 16.38 2.55 14.11
N ASP A 56 16.91 2.45 15.32
CA ASP A 56 17.40 1.18 15.88
C ASP A 56 16.27 0.14 16.00
N ASP A 57 15.08 0.56 16.43
CA ASP A 57 13.90 -0.31 16.54
C ASP A 57 13.47 -0.81 15.17
N HIS A 58 13.40 0.09 14.19
CA HIS A 58 13.05 -0.27 12.80
C HIS A 58 14.09 -1.19 12.17
N GLY A 59 15.39 -0.97 12.44
CA GLY A 59 16.47 -1.82 11.95
C GLY A 59 16.39 -3.24 12.50
N ALA A 60 16.13 -3.38 13.80
CA ALA A 60 15.90 -4.68 14.44
C ALA A 60 14.67 -5.40 13.84
N LEU A 61 13.61 -4.65 13.54
CA LEU A 61 12.39 -5.18 12.94
C LEU A 61 12.59 -5.64 11.49
N ILE A 62 13.29 -4.84 10.69
CA ILE A 62 13.68 -5.19 9.31
C ILE A 62 14.46 -6.52 9.31
N LYS A 63 15.43 -6.67 10.22
CA LYS A 63 16.19 -7.92 10.35
C LYS A 63 15.28 -9.12 10.57
N LYS A 64 14.37 -9.06 11.54
CA LYS A 64 13.39 -10.14 11.82
C LYS A 64 12.51 -10.48 10.62
N VAL A 65 12.06 -9.46 9.88
CA VAL A 65 11.28 -9.64 8.63
C VAL A 65 12.13 -10.34 7.56
N ARG A 66 13.39 -9.94 7.39
CA ARG A 66 14.29 -10.61 6.44
C ARG A 66 14.60 -12.05 6.88
N ASP A 67 14.67 -12.33 8.17
CA ASP A 67 14.91 -13.68 8.71
C ASP A 67 13.70 -14.59 8.49
N ALA A 68 12.49 -14.10 8.77
CA ALA A 68 11.23 -14.78 8.43
C ALA A 68 11.15 -15.06 6.93
N SER A 69 11.45 -14.05 6.09
CA SER A 69 11.40 -14.18 4.63
C SER A 69 12.34 -15.28 4.11
N ARG A 70 13.54 -15.42 4.68
CA ARG A 70 14.49 -16.48 4.31
C ARG A 70 14.01 -17.85 4.76
N ARG A 71 13.61 -18.00 6.03
CA ARG A 71 13.18 -19.30 6.59
C ARG A 71 11.92 -19.85 5.93
N LEU A 72 10.98 -18.97 5.59
CA LEU A 72 9.72 -19.36 4.95
C LEU A 72 9.83 -19.44 3.42
N GLU A 73 11.01 -19.17 2.85
CA GLU A 73 11.24 -19.01 1.41
C GLU A 73 10.20 -18.11 0.71
N LYS A 74 9.68 -17.13 1.46
CA LYS A 74 8.63 -16.22 1.03
C LYS A 74 9.20 -14.81 0.91
N PRO A 75 9.41 -14.29 -0.32
CA PRO A 75 9.80 -12.90 -0.50
C PRO A 75 8.74 -11.97 0.09
N MET A 76 9.17 -11.09 1.00
CA MET A 76 8.31 -10.07 1.60
C MET A 76 8.83 -8.68 1.27
N SER A 77 7.93 -7.81 0.85
CA SER A 77 8.24 -6.40 0.59
C SER A 77 8.26 -5.60 1.89
N ILE A 78 9.06 -4.54 1.94
CA ILE A 78 9.03 -3.55 3.03
C ILE A 78 8.72 -2.19 2.44
N ILE A 79 7.66 -1.55 2.93
CA ILE A 79 7.29 -0.16 2.70
C ILE A 79 7.77 0.66 3.91
N ALA A 80 8.66 1.62 3.68
CA ALA A 80 8.96 2.66 4.66
C ALA A 80 7.99 3.82 4.45
N ASP A 81 7.10 4.06 5.40
CA ASP A 81 6.10 5.12 5.35
C ASP A 81 6.61 6.36 6.09
N LEU A 82 6.99 7.38 5.32
CA LEU A 82 7.50 8.65 5.84
C LEU A 82 6.39 9.44 6.52
N GLN A 83 6.73 10.15 7.59
CA GLN A 83 5.72 10.87 8.38
C GLN A 83 5.10 12.01 7.57
N GLY A 84 5.91 12.69 6.77
CA GLY A 84 5.52 13.93 6.13
C GLY A 84 5.28 15.04 7.15
N PRO A 85 4.81 16.21 6.69
CA PRO A 85 4.76 17.39 7.53
C PRO A 85 3.46 17.49 8.34
N LYS A 86 3.24 16.54 9.24
CA LYS A 86 2.02 16.49 10.06
C LYS A 86 1.98 17.65 11.06
N ILE A 87 0.98 18.53 10.93
CA ILE A 87 0.74 19.61 11.89
C ILE A 87 0.10 19.03 13.15
N ARG A 88 0.53 19.53 14.32
CA ARG A 88 0.03 19.06 15.62
C ARG A 88 -0.21 20.21 16.60
N THR A 89 -1.02 19.94 17.62
CA THR A 89 -1.09 20.77 18.83
C THR A 89 0.16 20.61 19.69
N GLY A 90 0.41 21.60 20.54
CA GLY A 90 1.50 21.61 21.51
C GLY A 90 1.21 20.77 22.75
N LYS A 91 1.99 21.04 23.80
CA LYS A 91 1.80 20.46 25.14
C LYS A 91 0.61 21.11 25.84
N LEU A 92 0.03 20.39 26.80
CA LEU A 92 -1.04 20.88 27.67
C LEU A 92 -0.54 21.00 29.11
N LEU A 93 -1.21 21.85 29.89
CA LEU A 93 -0.87 22.06 31.29
C LEU A 93 -0.98 20.73 32.06
N ASP A 94 0.12 20.36 32.73
CA ASP A 94 0.30 19.07 33.42
C ASP A 94 0.09 17.82 32.55
N GLY A 95 0.11 17.95 31.21
CA GLY A 95 -0.25 16.86 30.29
C GLY A 95 -1.70 16.39 30.43
N LYS A 96 -2.57 17.17 31.09
CA LYS A 96 -3.95 16.79 31.35
C LYS A 96 -4.80 16.97 30.11
N ILE A 97 -5.76 16.05 29.94
CA ILE A 97 -6.80 16.14 28.93
C ILE A 97 -7.64 17.39 29.18
N VAL A 98 -7.91 18.13 28.13
CA VAL A 98 -8.69 19.36 28.15
C VAL A 98 -9.97 19.15 27.36
N GLN A 99 -11.12 19.40 27.99
CA GLN A 99 -12.40 19.29 27.30
C GLN A 99 -12.74 20.60 26.56
N LEU A 100 -12.89 20.53 25.25
CA LEU A 100 -13.41 21.64 24.44
C LEU A 100 -14.92 21.53 24.31
N VAL A 101 -15.61 22.63 24.59
CA VAL A 101 -17.08 22.68 24.65
C VAL A 101 -17.65 23.43 23.45
N PRO A 102 -18.63 22.88 22.72
CA PRO A 102 -19.27 23.58 21.60
C PRO A 102 -19.77 24.98 21.96
N GLY A 103 -19.59 25.93 21.05
CA GLY A 103 -19.96 27.34 21.20
C GLY A 103 -19.05 28.17 22.10
N LYS A 104 -18.01 27.58 22.71
CA LYS A 104 -16.99 28.32 23.46
C LYS A 104 -15.86 28.78 22.53
N PRO A 105 -15.20 29.91 22.84
CA PRO A 105 -14.01 30.33 22.11
C PRO A 105 -12.82 29.44 22.48
N PHE A 106 -11.96 29.19 21.51
CA PHE A 106 -10.68 28.49 21.70
C PHE A 106 -9.63 29.09 20.77
N THR A 107 -8.41 29.28 21.25
CA THR A 107 -7.33 29.93 20.49
C THR A 107 -6.23 28.94 20.14
N ILE A 108 -5.86 28.87 18.87
CA ILE A 108 -4.61 28.22 18.45
C ILE A 108 -3.58 29.30 18.19
N THR A 109 -2.40 29.17 18.80
CA THR A 109 -1.33 30.14 18.65
C THR A 109 -0.07 29.54 18.07
N THR A 110 0.69 30.36 17.36
CA THR A 110 2.04 30.02 16.89
C THR A 110 3.14 30.42 17.89
N GLU A 111 2.75 31.02 19.02
CA GLU A 111 3.66 31.26 20.14
C GLU A 111 3.95 29.98 20.93
N PRO A 112 5.17 29.82 21.47
CA PRO A 112 5.49 28.71 22.36
C PRO A 112 4.75 28.89 23.69
N VAL A 113 3.66 28.13 23.88
CA VAL A 113 2.84 28.16 25.10
C VAL A 113 2.51 26.74 25.57
N VAL A 114 2.26 26.61 26.87
CA VAL A 114 1.64 25.42 27.44
C VAL A 114 0.13 25.59 27.33
N GLY A 115 -0.53 24.65 26.66
CA GLY A 115 -1.94 24.75 26.34
C GLY A 115 -2.88 24.54 27.53
N THR A 116 -4.08 25.10 27.41
CA THR A 116 -5.17 25.06 28.39
C THR A 116 -6.51 24.88 27.68
N ALA A 117 -7.63 24.97 28.41
CA ALA A 117 -8.98 24.99 27.85
C ALA A 117 -9.29 26.20 26.96
N GLU A 118 -8.45 27.24 26.97
CA GLU A 118 -8.71 28.48 26.25
C GLU A 118 -7.74 28.71 25.08
N ARG A 119 -6.51 28.16 25.17
CA ARG A 119 -5.44 28.43 24.21
C ARG A 119 -4.47 27.26 24.11
N VAL A 120 -4.01 26.90 22.92
CA VAL A 120 -2.96 25.88 22.71
C VAL A 120 -1.99 26.31 21.61
N GLY A 121 -0.71 25.92 21.75
CA GLY A 121 0.28 26.10 20.69
C GLY A 121 0.08 25.12 19.53
N THR A 122 0.65 25.43 18.37
CA THR A 122 0.78 24.49 17.24
C THR A 122 2.24 24.32 16.81
N THR A 123 2.56 23.18 16.20
CA THR A 123 3.86 22.96 15.54
C THR A 123 4.01 23.74 14.23
N TYR A 124 2.94 24.30 13.67
CA TYR A 124 2.98 25.02 12.40
C TYR A 124 3.07 26.55 12.60
N SER A 125 4.28 27.08 12.43
CA SER A 125 4.59 28.49 12.69
C SER A 125 3.87 29.48 11.77
N HIS A 126 3.41 29.05 10.59
CA HIS A 126 2.76 29.91 9.60
C HIS A 126 1.22 29.86 9.68
N LEU A 127 0.64 29.19 10.68
CA LEU A 127 -0.82 29.00 10.77
C LEU A 127 -1.60 30.33 10.68
N HIS A 128 -1.20 31.33 11.47
CA HIS A 128 -1.82 32.65 11.52
C HIS A 128 -1.65 33.46 10.21
N GLU A 129 -0.73 33.10 9.33
CA GLU A 129 -0.50 33.80 8.06
C GLU A 129 -1.39 33.25 6.93
N GLU A 130 -1.90 32.03 7.10
CA GLU A 130 -2.51 31.26 6.00
C GLU A 130 -4.00 30.98 6.19
N VAL A 131 -4.46 30.91 7.44
CA VAL A 131 -5.88 30.77 7.74
C VAL A 131 -6.61 32.11 7.70
N ARG A 132 -7.89 32.08 7.35
CA ARG A 132 -8.78 33.23 7.25
C ARG A 132 -10.05 33.00 8.04
N LYS A 133 -10.74 34.09 8.38
CA LYS A 133 -12.07 34.01 9.00
C LYS A 133 -12.99 33.12 8.16
N GLY A 134 -13.60 32.14 8.82
CA GLY A 134 -14.49 31.16 8.21
C GLY A 134 -13.85 29.81 7.92
N ASP A 135 -12.51 29.72 7.88
CA ASP A 135 -11.80 28.47 7.65
C ASP A 135 -12.07 27.46 8.78
N ARG A 136 -12.00 26.19 8.43
CA ARG A 136 -12.22 25.06 9.35
C ARG A 136 -10.87 24.55 9.83
N ILE A 137 -10.78 24.28 11.12
CA ILE A 137 -9.63 23.62 11.72
C ILE A 137 -10.13 22.36 12.41
N LEU A 138 -9.64 21.21 11.94
CA LEU A 138 -10.00 19.90 12.46
C LEU A 138 -8.87 19.39 13.33
N ILE A 139 -9.20 18.87 14.52
CA ILE A 139 -8.23 18.32 15.47
C ILE A 139 -8.61 16.87 15.80
N ASP A 140 -7.58 16.04 15.98
CA ASP A 140 -7.72 14.63 16.35
C ASP A 140 -8.57 13.85 15.33
N ASP A 141 -8.10 13.82 14.09
CA ASP A 141 -8.75 13.15 12.96
C ASP A 141 -10.21 13.62 12.75
N GLY A 142 -10.46 14.92 12.96
CA GLY A 142 -11.76 15.54 12.75
C GLY A 142 -12.77 15.35 13.89
N LEU A 143 -12.38 14.72 15.01
CA LEU A 143 -13.25 14.58 16.18
C LEU A 143 -13.60 15.94 16.80
N ILE A 144 -12.68 16.89 16.77
CA ILE A 144 -12.91 18.27 17.21
C ILE A 144 -12.89 19.17 15.98
N GLU A 145 -13.92 20.01 15.84
CA GLU A 145 -14.03 20.99 14.75
C GLU A 145 -14.07 22.39 15.33
N LEU A 146 -13.19 23.24 14.81
CA LEU A 146 -13.14 24.67 15.12
C LEU A 146 -13.40 25.46 13.84
N LYS A 147 -13.98 26.65 13.99
CA LYS A 147 -14.14 27.62 12.91
C LYS A 147 -13.42 28.91 13.25
N VAL A 148 -12.55 29.37 12.36
CA VAL A 148 -11.78 30.60 12.57
C VAL A 148 -12.73 31.79 12.62
N ALA A 149 -12.76 32.47 13.76
CA ALA A 149 -13.56 33.67 13.98
C ALA A 149 -12.76 34.95 13.64
N GLU A 150 -11.49 34.98 14.03
CA GLU A 150 -10.57 36.11 13.85
C GLU A 150 -9.12 35.61 13.90
N VAL A 151 -8.25 36.23 13.11
CA VAL A 151 -6.80 36.11 13.29
C VAL A 151 -6.28 37.44 13.81
N LYS A 152 -5.59 37.42 14.95
CA LYS A 152 -4.98 38.59 15.57
C LYS A 152 -3.55 38.27 15.98
N ASP A 153 -2.59 38.98 15.38
CA ASP A 153 -1.17 38.74 15.57
C ASP A 153 -0.84 37.26 15.31
N ARG A 154 -0.36 36.54 16.33
CA ARG A 154 -0.03 35.11 16.26
C ARG A 154 -1.15 34.17 16.72
N ASP A 155 -2.29 34.73 17.12
CA ASP A 155 -3.43 34.01 17.65
C ASP A 155 -4.53 33.85 16.61
N VAL A 156 -4.91 32.59 16.37
CA VAL A 156 -6.06 32.20 15.58
C VAL A 156 -7.19 31.89 16.55
N ARG A 157 -8.11 32.83 16.70
CA ARG A 157 -9.28 32.71 17.58
C ARG A 157 -10.37 31.97 16.83
N CYS A 158 -10.88 30.91 17.43
CA CYS A 158 -11.89 30.06 16.84
C CYS A 158 -13.12 29.91 17.74
N ASP A 159 -14.25 29.62 17.12
CA ASP A 159 -15.42 29.07 17.79
C ASP A 159 -15.33 27.54 17.72
N VAL A 160 -15.53 26.86 18.85
CA VAL A 160 -15.65 25.39 18.88
C VAL A 160 -16.99 25.01 18.27
N ILE A 161 -16.98 24.34 17.13
CA ILE A 161 -18.19 23.85 16.45
C ILE A 161 -18.56 22.48 17.01
N ASN A 162 -17.61 21.55 16.99
CA ASN A 162 -17.72 20.26 17.64
C ASN A 162 -16.65 20.14 18.73
N GLY A 163 -17.09 19.82 19.94
CA GLY A 163 -16.21 19.68 21.10
C GLY A 163 -15.63 18.28 21.25
N GLY A 164 -14.83 18.09 22.29
CA GLY A 164 -14.20 16.79 22.57
C GLY A 164 -13.00 16.92 23.49
N ASP A 165 -12.37 15.78 23.75
CA ASP A 165 -11.21 15.65 24.62
C ASP A 165 -9.92 15.94 23.85
N LEU A 166 -9.38 17.14 24.04
CA LEU A 166 -8.07 17.50 23.51
C LEU A 166 -6.96 16.91 24.38
N ASN A 167 -6.06 16.15 23.76
CA ASN A 167 -4.82 15.71 24.39
C ASN A 167 -3.62 16.45 23.76
N GLU A 168 -2.41 16.14 24.22
CA GLU A 168 -1.17 16.67 23.65
C GLU A 168 -0.90 16.11 22.25
N HIS A 169 -0.22 16.91 21.42
CA HIS A 169 0.32 16.47 20.13
C HIS A 169 -0.69 15.85 19.15
N LYS A 170 -1.96 16.27 19.26
CA LYS A 170 -3.04 15.84 18.37
C LYS A 170 -2.88 16.46 16.99
N GLY A 171 -3.17 15.68 15.95
CA GLY A 171 -3.08 16.13 14.56
C GLY A 171 -4.02 17.29 14.29
N ILE A 172 -3.58 18.25 13.47
CA ILE A 172 -4.39 19.36 12.97
C ILE A 172 -4.49 19.22 11.45
N ASN A 173 -5.72 19.30 10.92
CA ASN A 173 -6.00 19.35 9.50
C ASN A 173 -6.69 20.68 9.17
N LEU A 174 -6.36 21.23 7.99
CA LEU A 174 -6.82 22.53 7.53
C LEU A 174 -7.47 22.39 6.13
N PRO A 175 -8.69 21.82 6.05
CA PRO A 175 -9.33 21.56 4.77
C PRO A 175 -9.46 22.82 3.92
N GLY A 176 -8.99 22.76 2.68
CA GLY A 176 -9.07 23.86 1.71
C GLY A 176 -8.08 25.02 1.94
N VAL A 177 -7.19 24.92 2.93
CA VAL A 177 -6.12 25.90 3.15
C VAL A 177 -4.85 25.43 2.46
N LYS A 178 -4.27 26.28 1.61
CA LYS A 178 -2.99 26.02 0.94
C LYS A 178 -1.83 26.32 1.86
N LEU A 179 -1.13 25.27 2.31
CA LEU A 179 -0.07 25.37 3.29
C LEU A 179 1.32 25.44 2.65
N ARG A 180 2.16 26.39 3.08
CA ARG A 180 3.57 26.50 2.67
C ARG A 180 4.45 25.54 3.45
N ILE A 181 4.27 24.27 3.15
CA ILE A 181 4.95 23.18 3.83
C ILE A 181 5.74 22.36 2.80
N PRO A 182 7.02 22.04 3.06
CA PRO A 182 7.81 21.18 2.17
C PRO A 182 7.23 19.76 2.12
N ALA A 183 7.41 19.05 1.01
CA ALA A 183 6.97 17.66 0.88
C ALA A 183 7.67 16.75 1.91
N LEU A 184 8.96 17.01 2.14
CA LEU A 184 9.80 16.27 3.09
C LEU A 184 10.31 17.19 4.19
N THR A 185 10.10 16.76 5.43
CA THR A 185 10.77 17.37 6.60
C THR A 185 12.21 16.89 6.72
N GLU A 186 13.04 17.56 7.52
CA GLU A 186 14.40 17.08 7.82
C GLU A 186 14.40 15.68 8.47
N LYS A 187 13.36 15.39 9.27
CA LYS A 187 13.15 14.06 9.81
C LYS A 187 12.89 13.05 8.69
N ASP A 188 12.02 13.39 7.73
CA ASP A 188 11.72 12.50 6.61
C ASP A 188 12.95 12.22 5.74
N LYS A 189 13.84 13.20 5.53
CA LYS A 189 15.11 13.00 4.81
C LYS A 189 16.02 12.00 5.54
N SER A 190 16.13 12.15 6.86
CA SER A 190 16.88 11.22 7.71
C SER A 190 16.29 9.80 7.68
N ASP A 191 14.97 9.70 7.79
CA ASP A 191 14.24 8.43 7.73
C ASP A 191 14.35 7.76 6.35
N LEU A 192 14.25 8.55 5.28
CA LEU A 192 14.43 8.10 3.90
C LEU A 192 15.81 7.51 3.71
N ARG A 193 16.87 8.22 4.14
CA ARG A 193 18.24 7.71 4.07
C ARG A 193 18.37 6.38 4.81
N PHE A 194 17.90 6.30 6.05
CA PHE A 194 17.94 5.07 6.83
C PHE A 194 17.19 3.93 6.15
N ALA A 195 15.96 4.16 5.67
CA ALA A 195 15.15 3.15 5.00
C ALA A 195 15.83 2.63 3.72
N LEU A 196 16.44 3.53 2.95
CA LEU A 196 17.23 3.17 1.77
C LEU A 196 18.44 2.30 2.15
N GLU A 197 19.22 2.70 3.16
CA GLU A 197 20.38 1.95 3.66
C GLU A 197 19.98 0.53 4.13
N GLN A 198 18.84 0.39 4.83
CA GLN A 198 18.29 -0.89 5.27
C GLN A 198 17.64 -1.74 4.16
N GLY A 199 17.55 -1.21 2.93
CA GLY A 199 16.97 -1.93 1.81
C GLY A 199 15.46 -2.09 1.90
N ALA A 200 14.75 -1.03 2.32
CA ALA A 200 13.32 -0.91 2.07
C ALA A 200 13.03 -0.96 0.56
N ASN A 201 11.94 -1.62 0.18
CA ASN A 201 11.63 -1.88 -1.23
C ASN A 201 10.82 -0.73 -1.85
N TYR A 202 9.98 -0.09 -1.04
CA TYR A 202 9.16 1.06 -1.40
C TYR A 202 9.26 2.14 -0.33
N ILE A 203 9.16 3.40 -0.74
CA ILE A 203 9.02 4.54 0.14
C ILE A 203 7.62 5.13 -0.08
N ALA A 204 6.80 5.21 0.97
CA ALA A 204 5.53 5.91 0.90
C ALA A 204 5.71 7.36 1.36
N VAL A 205 5.27 8.31 0.54
CA VAL A 205 5.35 9.75 0.78
C VAL A 205 3.99 10.24 1.24
N SER A 206 3.90 10.76 2.46
CA SER A 206 2.67 11.26 3.07
C SER A 206 2.30 12.67 2.58
N PHE A 207 1.01 13.00 2.63
CA PHE A 207 0.47 14.33 2.33
C PHE A 207 0.89 14.90 0.96
N VAL A 208 1.05 14.04 -0.06
CA VAL A 208 1.35 14.46 -1.43
C VAL A 208 0.23 15.36 -1.94
N ARG A 209 0.57 16.47 -2.59
CA ARG A 209 -0.37 17.44 -3.18
C ARG A 209 -0.15 17.64 -4.68
N SER A 210 1.06 17.36 -5.17
CA SER A 210 1.49 17.61 -6.54
C SER A 210 2.52 16.58 -7.01
N ALA A 211 2.76 16.51 -8.32
CA ALA A 211 3.85 15.69 -8.87
C ALA A 211 5.23 16.07 -8.33
N GLU A 212 5.46 17.37 -8.06
CA GLU A 212 6.74 17.88 -7.56
C GLU A 212 7.08 17.29 -6.18
N ASP A 213 6.09 17.08 -5.30
CA ASP A 213 6.33 16.45 -3.98
C ASP A 213 6.93 15.04 -4.13
N VAL A 214 6.49 14.27 -5.14
CA VAL A 214 7.00 12.93 -5.44
C VAL A 214 8.39 13.01 -6.08
N LEU A 215 8.61 13.97 -6.98
CA LEU A 215 9.90 14.17 -7.63
C LEU A 215 10.96 14.66 -6.64
N GLU A 216 10.61 15.50 -5.67
CA GLU A 216 11.49 15.93 -4.58
C GLU A 216 11.99 14.72 -3.79
N ALA A 217 11.10 13.82 -3.40
CA ALA A 217 11.47 12.59 -2.69
C ALA A 217 12.36 11.67 -3.55
N ARG A 218 12.10 11.60 -4.86
CA ARG A 218 12.95 10.85 -5.79
C ARG A 218 14.36 11.44 -5.87
N GLN A 219 14.46 12.76 -6.03
CA GLN A 219 15.74 13.47 -6.11
C GLN A 219 16.53 13.34 -4.81
N GLU A 220 15.88 13.45 -3.66
CA GLU A 220 16.53 13.26 -2.36
C GLU A 220 17.08 11.83 -2.22
N ALA A 221 16.30 10.82 -2.60
CA ALA A 221 16.78 9.43 -2.57
C ALA A 221 17.99 9.18 -3.49
N LEU A 222 18.00 9.80 -4.68
CA LEU A 222 19.11 9.71 -5.63
C LEU A 222 20.42 10.30 -5.08
N ARG A 223 20.35 11.29 -4.18
CA ARG A 223 21.55 11.80 -3.47
C ARG A 223 22.23 10.74 -2.62
N TYR A 224 21.48 9.74 -2.16
CA TYR A 224 22.00 8.57 -1.44
C TYR A 224 22.39 7.40 -2.36
N GLY A 225 22.40 7.61 -3.69
CA GLY A 225 22.83 6.61 -4.67
C GLY A 225 21.84 5.46 -4.88
N LYS A 226 20.58 5.61 -4.45
CA LYS A 226 19.54 4.59 -4.63
C LYS A 226 18.33 5.19 -5.34
N GLU A 227 17.75 4.41 -6.25
CA GLU A 227 16.50 4.75 -6.93
C GLU A 227 15.34 3.95 -6.30
N PRO A 228 14.52 4.57 -5.44
CA PRO A 228 13.41 3.90 -4.78
C PRO A 228 12.20 3.77 -5.71
N LEU A 229 11.33 2.83 -5.36
CA LEU A 229 9.96 2.86 -5.83
C LEU A 229 9.14 3.73 -4.87
N LEU A 230 8.50 4.78 -5.40
CA LEU A 230 7.74 5.73 -4.60
C LEU A 230 6.24 5.43 -4.64
N ILE A 231 5.61 5.42 -3.46
CA ILE A 231 4.16 5.31 -3.30
C ILE A 231 3.63 6.67 -2.83
N ALA A 232 2.86 7.36 -3.66
CA ALA A 232 2.19 8.58 -3.24
C ALA A 232 0.96 8.24 -2.37
N LYS A 233 0.89 8.81 -1.17
CA LYS A 233 -0.28 8.67 -0.30
C LYS A 233 -1.28 9.78 -0.61
N LEU A 234 -2.46 9.37 -1.07
CA LEU A 234 -3.52 10.27 -1.52
C LEU A 234 -4.41 10.62 -0.34
N GLU A 235 -3.99 11.67 0.38
CA GLU A 235 -4.55 12.11 1.67
C GLU A 235 -5.10 13.54 1.62
N LYS A 236 -4.79 14.27 0.55
CA LYS A 236 -5.10 15.69 0.38
C LYS A 236 -6.06 15.90 -0.78
N SER A 237 -6.92 16.91 -0.68
CA SER A 237 -7.86 17.27 -1.75
C SER A 237 -7.13 17.61 -3.06
N GLU A 238 -6.01 18.32 -2.94
CA GLU A 238 -5.12 18.71 -4.03
C GLU A 238 -4.54 17.48 -4.73
N ALA A 239 -4.30 16.39 -4.00
CA ALA A 239 -3.83 15.13 -4.58
C ALA A 239 -4.85 14.51 -5.54
N ILE A 240 -6.15 14.72 -5.26
CA ILE A 240 -7.23 14.23 -6.11
C ILE A 240 -7.41 15.14 -7.33
N GLU A 241 -7.24 16.45 -7.16
CA GLU A 241 -7.25 17.43 -8.26
C GLU A 241 -6.07 17.20 -9.23
N ASN A 242 -4.89 16.87 -8.69
CA ASN A 242 -3.65 16.65 -9.43
C ASN A 242 -3.34 15.15 -9.65
N LEU A 243 -4.35 14.29 -9.60
CA LEU A 243 -4.15 12.83 -9.53
C LEU A 243 -3.30 12.28 -10.69
N GLU A 244 -3.49 12.79 -11.90
CA GLU A 244 -2.82 12.29 -13.10
C GLU A 244 -1.32 12.58 -13.10
N GLU A 245 -0.92 13.81 -12.79
CA GLU A 245 0.49 14.20 -12.73
C GLU A 245 1.22 13.48 -11.59
N ILE A 246 0.55 13.29 -10.44
CA ILE A 246 1.08 12.54 -9.30
C ILE A 246 1.31 11.07 -9.71
N MET A 247 0.35 10.47 -10.40
CA MET A 247 0.47 9.10 -10.90
C MET A 247 1.63 8.97 -11.89
N GLN A 248 1.83 9.92 -12.80
CA GLN A 248 2.95 9.90 -13.74
C GLN A 248 4.33 9.96 -13.04
N ALA A 249 4.42 10.65 -11.90
CA ALA A 249 5.64 10.74 -11.10
C ALA A 249 5.85 9.57 -10.13
N SER A 250 4.83 8.72 -9.91
CA SER A 250 4.80 7.68 -8.88
C SER A 250 5.02 6.26 -9.43
N ASP A 251 5.48 5.35 -8.57
CA ASP A 251 5.59 3.91 -8.88
C ASP A 251 4.42 3.08 -8.32
N GLY A 252 3.60 3.71 -7.48
CA GLY A 252 2.36 3.18 -6.91
C GLY A 252 1.62 4.28 -6.14
N VAL A 253 0.39 3.99 -5.72
CA VAL A 253 -0.42 4.92 -4.93
C VAL A 253 -1.08 4.23 -3.74
N MET A 254 -1.36 4.99 -2.69
CA MET A 254 -2.08 4.52 -1.51
C MET A 254 -3.29 5.40 -1.25
N VAL A 255 -4.49 4.80 -1.25
CA VAL A 255 -5.74 5.45 -0.82
C VAL A 255 -5.75 5.46 0.72
N ALA A 256 -5.30 6.56 1.31
CA ALA A 256 -5.22 6.70 2.77
C ALA A 256 -6.48 7.38 3.31
N ARG A 257 -7.50 6.55 3.55
CA ARG A 257 -8.89 6.94 3.79
C ARG A 257 -9.10 7.72 5.08
N GLY A 258 -8.31 7.45 6.11
CA GLY A 258 -8.32 8.17 7.38
C GLY A 258 -8.08 9.66 7.17
N ASP A 259 -6.86 10.04 6.77
CA ASP A 259 -6.52 11.45 6.53
C ASP A 259 -7.36 12.05 5.39
N LEU A 260 -7.65 11.29 4.32
CA LEU A 260 -8.50 11.78 3.22
C LEU A 260 -9.94 12.09 3.66
N GLY A 261 -10.52 11.30 4.56
CA GLY A 261 -11.86 11.50 5.11
C GLY A 261 -11.94 12.57 6.21
N VAL A 262 -10.80 13.05 6.67
CA VAL A 262 -10.71 14.25 7.51
C VAL A 262 -10.57 15.49 6.62
N GLU A 263 -9.74 15.41 5.60
CA GLU A 263 -9.55 16.49 4.63
C GLU A 263 -10.81 16.75 3.80
N MET A 264 -11.52 15.68 3.43
CA MET A 264 -12.73 15.70 2.62
C MET A 264 -13.88 15.11 3.42
N SER A 265 -15.12 15.48 3.13
CA SER A 265 -16.26 14.87 3.81
C SER A 265 -16.29 13.34 3.61
N PRO A 266 -16.63 12.55 4.65
CA PRO A 266 -16.53 11.08 4.62
C PRO A 266 -17.35 10.43 3.49
N GLU A 267 -18.49 11.01 3.12
CA GLU A 267 -19.34 10.54 2.02
C GLU A 267 -18.68 10.65 0.63
N LYS A 268 -17.65 11.49 0.48
CA LYS A 268 -16.89 11.62 -0.77
C LYS A 268 -15.79 10.56 -0.91
N VAL A 269 -15.35 9.94 0.19
CA VAL A 269 -14.23 9.00 0.17
C VAL A 269 -14.53 7.74 -0.66
N PRO A 270 -15.70 7.08 -0.55
CA PRO A 270 -15.98 5.89 -1.35
C PRO A 270 -15.92 6.09 -2.87
N PRO A 271 -16.56 7.11 -3.49
CA PRO A 271 -16.41 7.34 -4.92
C PRO A 271 -14.97 7.75 -5.32
N ILE A 272 -14.25 8.49 -4.47
CA ILE A 272 -12.84 8.86 -4.74
C ILE A 272 -11.93 7.63 -4.72
N GLN A 273 -12.11 6.71 -3.76
CA GLN A 273 -11.38 5.43 -3.74
C GLN A 273 -11.52 4.69 -5.07
N LYS A 274 -12.77 4.54 -5.55
CA LYS A 274 -13.04 3.87 -6.83
C LYS A 274 -12.33 4.58 -7.98
N HIS A 275 -12.41 5.91 -8.02
CA HIS A 275 -11.72 6.71 -9.03
C HIS A 275 -10.20 6.52 -8.99
N ILE A 276 -9.57 6.57 -7.81
CA ILE A 276 -8.13 6.36 -7.66
C ILE A 276 -7.72 4.95 -8.14
N ILE A 277 -8.42 3.90 -7.68
CA ILE A 277 -8.09 2.52 -8.04
C ILE A 277 -8.21 2.32 -9.55
N HIS A 278 -9.26 2.89 -10.15
CA HIS A 278 -9.49 2.86 -11.58
C HIS A 278 -8.34 3.54 -12.36
N ARG A 279 -8.00 4.79 -12.00
CA ARG A 279 -6.89 5.53 -12.63
C ARG A 279 -5.54 4.82 -12.43
N ALA A 280 -5.27 4.28 -11.23
CA ALA A 280 -4.04 3.52 -10.96
C ALA A 280 -3.92 2.30 -11.88
N SER A 281 -5.04 1.64 -12.18
CA SER A 281 -5.08 0.56 -13.18
C SER A 281 -4.67 1.09 -14.55
N GLU A 282 -5.23 2.19 -15.03
CA GLU A 282 -4.87 2.78 -16.33
C GLU A 282 -3.39 3.16 -16.41
N TYR A 283 -2.76 3.58 -15.31
CA TYR A 283 -1.32 3.84 -15.24
C TYR A 283 -0.45 2.59 -15.00
N ARG A 284 -1.06 1.39 -14.94
CA ARG A 284 -0.40 0.08 -14.70
C ARG A 284 0.44 0.03 -13.43
N MET A 285 0.01 0.73 -12.38
CA MET A 285 0.72 0.77 -11.10
C MET A 285 -0.06 0.07 -9.98
N PRO A 286 0.63 -0.48 -8.98
CA PRO A 286 -0.02 -1.02 -7.80
C PRO A 286 -0.71 0.09 -7.00
N VAL A 287 -1.91 -0.23 -6.50
CA VAL A 287 -2.69 0.63 -5.59
C VAL A 287 -2.97 -0.12 -4.29
N ILE A 288 -2.80 0.57 -3.17
CA ILE A 288 -3.05 0.06 -1.82
C ILE A 288 -4.28 0.77 -1.25
N THR A 289 -5.29 0.04 -0.81
CA THR A 289 -6.40 0.60 -0.02
C THR A 289 -6.05 0.50 1.47
N ALA A 290 -5.99 1.64 2.14
CA ALA A 290 -5.43 1.76 3.47
C ALA A 290 -6.38 2.38 4.50
N THR A 291 -6.11 2.09 5.77
CA THR A 291 -6.78 2.57 7.00
C THR A 291 -8.22 2.10 7.15
N GLN A 292 -8.67 1.86 8.39
CA GLN A 292 -10.06 1.51 8.74
C GLN A 292 -10.65 0.32 7.98
N MET A 293 -9.84 -0.66 7.58
CA MET A 293 -10.32 -1.83 6.86
C MET A 293 -10.99 -2.83 7.81
N LEU A 294 -10.36 -3.10 8.97
CA LEU A 294 -10.88 -3.96 10.03
C LEU A 294 -10.65 -3.32 11.41
N GLU A 295 -10.83 -1.99 11.53
CA GLU A 295 -10.46 -1.20 12.72
C GLU A 295 -10.98 -1.77 14.05
N SER A 296 -12.22 -2.27 14.06
CA SER A 296 -12.83 -2.86 15.26
C SER A 296 -12.04 -4.07 15.78
N MET A 297 -11.25 -4.72 14.92
CA MET A 297 -10.39 -5.85 15.28
C MET A 297 -9.14 -5.46 16.09
N THR A 298 -8.85 -4.17 16.24
CA THR A 298 -7.90 -3.69 17.24
C THR A 298 -8.31 -4.10 18.67
N ARG A 299 -9.63 -4.19 18.92
CA ARG A 299 -10.21 -4.46 20.24
C ARG A 299 -11.06 -5.72 20.29
N ASN A 300 -11.55 -6.22 19.15
CA ASN A 300 -12.47 -7.35 19.06
C ASN A 300 -11.87 -8.49 18.21
N PRO A 301 -12.18 -9.76 18.49
CA PRO A 301 -11.66 -10.89 17.70
C PRO A 301 -12.37 -11.06 16.33
N ARG A 302 -13.41 -10.26 16.04
CA ARG A 302 -14.18 -10.31 14.80
C ARG A 302 -14.52 -8.89 14.33
N PRO A 303 -14.57 -8.65 13.02
CA PRO A 303 -14.97 -7.36 12.47
C PRO A 303 -16.48 -7.20 12.48
N THR A 304 -16.92 -6.00 12.22
CA THR A 304 -18.31 -5.69 11.86
C THR A 304 -18.64 -6.20 10.45
N ARG A 305 -19.93 -6.31 10.12
CA ARG A 305 -20.37 -6.63 8.75
C ARG A 305 -20.01 -5.53 7.76
N ALA A 306 -20.01 -4.27 8.20
CA ALA A 306 -19.66 -3.12 7.38
C ALA A 306 -18.18 -3.18 6.96
N GLU A 307 -17.28 -3.46 7.90
CA GLU A 307 -15.85 -3.62 7.62
C GLU A 307 -15.59 -4.80 6.66
N ALA A 308 -16.23 -5.95 6.87
CA ALA A 308 -16.09 -7.07 5.95
C ALA A 308 -16.56 -6.72 4.52
N SER A 309 -17.67 -5.99 4.40
CA SER A 309 -18.17 -5.49 3.11
C SER A 309 -17.23 -4.46 2.49
N ASP A 310 -16.63 -3.58 3.28
CA ASP A 310 -15.69 -2.55 2.82
C ASP A 310 -14.42 -3.19 2.24
N VAL A 311 -13.84 -4.17 2.94
CA VAL A 311 -12.72 -4.96 2.42
C VAL A 311 -13.10 -5.63 1.09
N ALA A 312 -14.24 -6.33 1.03
CA ALA A 312 -14.68 -7.01 -0.19
C ALA A 312 -14.87 -6.03 -1.36
N ASN A 313 -15.45 -4.85 -1.11
CA ASN A 313 -15.64 -3.81 -2.11
C ASN A 313 -14.30 -3.27 -2.64
N ALA A 314 -13.28 -3.10 -1.79
CA ALA A 314 -11.95 -2.71 -2.27
C ALA A 314 -11.34 -3.75 -3.22
N ILE A 315 -11.62 -5.05 -3.00
CA ILE A 315 -11.21 -6.13 -3.91
C ILE A 315 -11.98 -6.07 -5.22
N PHE A 316 -13.30 -5.87 -5.18
CA PHE A 316 -14.13 -5.70 -6.38
C PHE A 316 -13.73 -4.48 -7.21
N ASP A 317 -13.34 -3.39 -6.55
CA ASP A 317 -12.83 -2.18 -7.20
C ASP A 317 -11.51 -2.42 -7.94
N GLY A 318 -10.80 -3.51 -7.61
CA GLY A 318 -9.56 -3.89 -8.27
C GLY A 318 -8.31 -3.38 -7.55
N THR A 319 -8.36 -3.17 -6.23
CA THR A 319 -7.15 -2.83 -5.48
C THR A 319 -6.05 -3.89 -5.65
N SER A 320 -4.77 -3.50 -5.58
CA SER A 320 -3.66 -4.47 -5.63
C SER A 320 -3.42 -5.08 -4.25
N ALA A 321 -3.56 -4.26 -3.21
CA ALA A 321 -3.37 -4.67 -1.84
C ALA A 321 -4.31 -3.94 -0.89
N VAL A 322 -4.62 -4.60 0.22
CA VAL A 322 -5.35 -4.03 1.34
C VAL A 322 -4.43 -3.97 2.55
N MET A 323 -4.56 -2.93 3.37
CA MET A 323 -3.63 -2.65 4.46
C MET A 323 -4.27 -2.68 5.84
N LEU A 324 -3.66 -3.43 6.74
CA LEU A 324 -3.89 -3.41 8.18
C LEU A 324 -2.93 -2.40 8.83
N SER A 325 -3.49 -1.47 9.57
CA SER A 325 -2.78 -0.39 10.26
C SER A 325 -2.62 -0.74 11.74
N ASN A 326 -3.48 -0.19 12.61
CA ASN A 326 -3.40 -0.44 14.04
C ASN A 326 -3.77 -1.89 14.38
N GLU A 327 -4.57 -2.56 13.55
CA GLU A 327 -4.99 -3.94 13.73
C GLU A 327 -3.80 -4.88 13.96
N THR A 328 -2.72 -4.69 13.20
CA THR A 328 -1.48 -5.48 13.33
C THR A 328 -0.38 -4.78 14.12
N ALA A 329 -0.37 -3.45 14.16
CA ALA A 329 0.71 -2.70 14.82
C ALA A 329 0.57 -2.66 16.35
N SER A 330 -0.64 -2.44 16.85
CA SER A 330 -0.90 -2.28 18.30
C SER A 330 -2.21 -2.93 18.77
N GLY A 331 -2.90 -3.66 17.90
CA GLY A 331 -4.17 -4.32 18.18
C GLY A 331 -4.01 -5.55 19.08
N LYS A 332 -5.11 -5.96 19.72
CA LYS A 332 -5.17 -7.18 20.54
C LYS A 332 -5.19 -8.48 19.72
N TYR A 333 -5.59 -8.40 18.45
CA TYR A 333 -5.82 -9.56 17.58
C TYR A 333 -5.09 -9.45 16.23
N PRO A 334 -3.75 -9.25 16.22
CA PRO A 334 -2.99 -9.00 15.00
C PRO A 334 -3.04 -10.19 14.03
N LEU A 335 -2.94 -11.43 14.55
CA LEU A 335 -2.95 -12.64 13.72
C LEU A 335 -4.33 -12.90 13.11
N GLU A 336 -5.38 -12.79 13.93
CA GLU A 336 -6.75 -13.01 13.53
C GLU A 336 -7.21 -11.96 12.51
N SER A 337 -6.69 -10.73 12.61
CA SER A 337 -6.94 -9.67 11.63
C SER A 337 -6.39 -10.04 10.25
N VAL A 338 -5.16 -10.56 10.17
CA VAL A 338 -4.58 -11.02 8.89
C VAL A 338 -5.36 -12.22 8.33
N GLN A 339 -5.71 -13.19 9.18
CA GLN A 339 -6.49 -14.36 8.77
C GLN A 339 -7.90 -13.96 8.29
N MET A 340 -8.54 -13.00 8.94
CA MET A 340 -9.84 -12.48 8.53
C MET A 340 -9.76 -11.75 7.19
N MET A 341 -8.77 -10.87 7.04
CA MET A 341 -8.48 -10.20 5.78
C MET A 341 -8.27 -11.22 4.65
N GLN A 342 -7.48 -12.27 4.89
CA GLN A 342 -7.25 -13.34 3.91
C GLN A 342 -8.54 -14.06 3.51
N ARG A 343 -9.42 -14.39 4.47
CA ARG A 343 -10.71 -15.03 4.17
C ARG A 343 -11.61 -14.15 3.33
N ILE A 344 -11.77 -12.87 3.68
CA ILE A 344 -12.61 -11.93 2.93
C ILE A 344 -12.10 -11.79 1.48
N ILE A 345 -10.77 -11.66 1.30
CA ILE A 345 -10.18 -11.58 -0.05
C ILE A 345 -10.53 -12.82 -0.86
N ARG A 346 -10.39 -14.03 -0.29
CA ARG A 346 -10.68 -15.28 -1.01
C ARG A 346 -12.15 -15.37 -1.44
N GLU A 347 -13.07 -15.04 -0.54
CA GLU A 347 -14.51 -15.01 -0.87
C GLU A 347 -14.81 -13.99 -1.97
N ALA A 348 -14.21 -12.79 -1.90
CA ALA A 348 -14.38 -11.78 -2.94
C ALA A 348 -13.76 -12.19 -4.29
N GLU A 349 -12.59 -12.81 -4.30
CA GLU A 349 -11.90 -13.25 -5.52
C GLU A 349 -12.55 -14.48 -6.18
N ALA A 350 -13.34 -15.26 -5.44
CA ALA A 350 -14.12 -16.37 -5.96
C ALA A 350 -15.31 -15.91 -6.82
N MET A 351 -15.77 -14.67 -6.66
CA MET A 351 -16.82 -14.12 -7.50
C MET A 351 -16.29 -13.81 -8.92
N PRO A 352 -17.06 -14.13 -9.98
CA PRO A 352 -16.70 -13.74 -11.33
C PRO A 352 -16.47 -12.23 -11.43
N ARG A 353 -15.35 -11.85 -12.04
CA ARG A 353 -15.03 -10.43 -12.26
C ARG A 353 -16.04 -9.82 -13.22
N THR A 354 -16.68 -8.74 -12.77
CA THR A 354 -17.57 -7.91 -13.60
C THR A 354 -16.85 -6.73 -14.24
N LEU A 355 -15.58 -6.50 -13.91
CA LEU A 355 -14.77 -5.44 -14.50
C LEU A 355 -14.58 -5.72 -16.00
N ALA A 356 -15.25 -4.94 -16.84
CA ALA A 356 -14.99 -4.92 -18.26
C ALA A 356 -13.54 -4.48 -18.50
N ARG A 357 -12.82 -5.16 -19.42
CA ARG A 357 -11.57 -4.63 -19.93
C ARG A 357 -11.88 -3.33 -20.67
N GLU A 358 -11.48 -2.21 -20.10
CA GLU A 358 -11.73 -0.91 -20.71
C GLU A 358 -10.88 -0.69 -21.97
N ARG A 359 -11.39 0.20 -22.83
CA ARG A 359 -10.73 0.56 -24.09
C ARG A 359 -9.45 1.33 -23.79
N LYS A 360 -8.37 0.97 -24.49
CA LYS A 360 -7.03 1.54 -24.32
C LYS A 360 -7.03 3.03 -24.69
N LEU A 361 -6.68 3.89 -23.74
CA LEU A 361 -6.45 5.33 -23.96
C LEU A 361 -5.14 5.62 -24.73
N PHE A 362 -4.19 4.68 -24.73
CA PHE A 362 -2.83 4.88 -25.25
C PHE A 362 -2.37 3.75 -26.18
N ARG A 363 -1.41 4.06 -27.05
CA ARG A 363 -0.68 3.03 -27.81
C ARG A 363 0.13 2.16 -26.85
N LEU A 364 0.02 0.85 -27.01
CA LEU A 364 0.77 -0.11 -26.22
C LEU A 364 2.22 -0.20 -26.70
N SER A 365 3.14 -0.36 -25.76
CA SER A 365 4.48 -0.88 -26.01
C SER A 365 4.43 -2.37 -26.36
N VAL A 366 5.54 -2.90 -26.90
CA VAL A 366 5.68 -4.35 -27.19
C VAL A 366 5.45 -5.19 -25.93
N ALA A 367 6.04 -4.79 -24.80
CA ALA A 367 5.90 -5.52 -23.53
C ALA A 367 4.44 -5.58 -23.05
N GLU A 368 3.67 -4.52 -23.24
CA GLU A 368 2.25 -4.49 -22.91
C GLU A 368 1.42 -5.36 -23.85
N ALA A 369 1.68 -5.31 -25.16
CA ALA A 369 1.01 -6.17 -26.13
C ALA A 369 1.25 -7.66 -25.82
N ILE A 370 2.48 -8.04 -25.45
CA ILE A 370 2.81 -9.40 -25.01
C ILE A 370 2.08 -9.76 -23.70
N SER A 371 2.03 -8.83 -22.74
CA SER A 371 1.35 -9.06 -21.45
C SER A 371 -0.15 -9.26 -21.61
N GLU A 372 -0.78 -8.49 -22.50
CA GLU A 372 -2.18 -8.65 -22.88
C GLU A 372 -2.43 -9.98 -23.59
N ALA A 373 -1.58 -10.34 -24.57
CA ALA A 373 -1.69 -11.61 -25.29
C ALA A 373 -1.55 -12.81 -24.34
N ALA A 374 -0.62 -12.74 -23.38
CA ALA A 374 -0.44 -13.77 -22.36
C ALA A 374 -1.68 -13.93 -21.46
N THR A 375 -2.29 -12.80 -21.07
CA THR A 375 -3.51 -12.81 -20.26
C THR A 375 -4.69 -13.36 -21.04
N ASN A 376 -4.85 -12.96 -22.31
CA ASN A 376 -5.90 -13.48 -23.19
C ASN A 376 -5.74 -14.99 -23.41
N ALA A 377 -4.52 -15.47 -23.67
CA ALA A 377 -4.27 -16.90 -23.80
C ALA A 377 -4.68 -17.67 -22.55
N ALA A 378 -4.41 -17.13 -21.36
CA ALA A 378 -4.82 -17.74 -20.09
C ALA A 378 -6.32 -17.69 -19.80
N GLU A 379 -7.09 -16.83 -20.49
CA GLU A 379 -8.55 -16.77 -20.37
C GLU A 379 -9.25 -17.78 -21.31
N VAL A 380 -8.66 -18.03 -22.48
CA VAL A 380 -9.30 -18.84 -23.54
C VAL A 380 -8.77 -20.27 -23.63
N LEU A 381 -7.63 -20.56 -23.02
CA LEU A 381 -7.03 -21.89 -22.94
C LEU A 381 -7.00 -22.38 -21.47
N PRO A 382 -6.94 -23.70 -21.23
CA PRO A 382 -6.88 -24.28 -19.88
C PRO A 382 -5.48 -24.13 -19.25
N VAL A 383 -4.91 -22.93 -19.32
CA VAL A 383 -3.63 -22.58 -18.71
C VAL A 383 -3.74 -22.68 -17.19
N LYS A 384 -2.72 -23.23 -16.53
CA LYS A 384 -2.69 -23.32 -15.06
C LYS A 384 -2.00 -22.12 -14.40
N VAL A 385 -0.93 -21.61 -15.02
CA VAL A 385 -0.15 -20.47 -14.52
C VAL A 385 0.47 -19.66 -15.66
N ILE A 386 0.78 -18.40 -15.40
CA ILE A 386 1.67 -17.57 -16.23
C ILE A 386 3.03 -17.46 -15.55
N ALA A 387 4.06 -18.11 -16.10
CA ALA A 387 5.44 -18.01 -15.65
C ALA A 387 6.13 -16.80 -16.31
N VAL A 388 6.55 -15.83 -15.49
CA VAL A 388 7.08 -14.56 -15.96
C VAL A 388 8.53 -14.41 -15.53
N PHE A 389 9.42 -14.25 -16.49
CA PHE A 389 10.85 -14.04 -16.26
C PHE A 389 11.17 -12.57 -16.33
N THR A 390 11.74 -12.03 -15.24
CA THR A 390 11.97 -10.58 -15.15
C THR A 390 13.14 -10.22 -14.24
N GLU A 391 13.98 -9.31 -14.71
CA GLU A 391 15.10 -8.76 -13.92
C GLU A 391 14.67 -7.62 -13.00
N THR A 392 13.64 -6.86 -13.39
CA THR A 392 13.21 -5.64 -12.69
C THR A 392 11.81 -5.74 -12.08
N GLY A 393 11.04 -6.77 -12.43
CA GLY A 393 9.63 -6.93 -12.01
C GLY A 393 8.63 -6.23 -12.92
N THR A 394 9.09 -5.45 -13.91
CA THR A 394 8.22 -4.64 -14.79
C THR A 394 7.24 -5.51 -15.57
N THR A 395 7.70 -6.62 -16.14
CA THR A 395 6.85 -7.56 -16.89
C THR A 395 5.77 -8.19 -16.01
N ALA A 396 6.14 -8.59 -14.80
CA ALA A 396 5.18 -9.13 -13.83
C ALA A 396 4.12 -8.08 -13.44
N ARG A 397 4.53 -6.81 -13.29
CA ARG A 397 3.60 -5.69 -13.05
C ARG A 397 2.62 -5.48 -14.20
N LEU A 398 3.11 -5.50 -15.44
CA LEU A 398 2.26 -5.34 -16.64
C LEU A 398 1.24 -6.49 -16.76
N ILE A 399 1.64 -7.73 -16.52
CA ILE A 399 0.73 -8.88 -16.54
C ILE A 399 -0.26 -8.80 -15.37
N ALA A 400 0.19 -8.44 -14.17
CA ALA A 400 -0.68 -8.24 -13.00
C ALA A 400 -1.75 -7.17 -13.26
N HIS A 401 -1.44 -6.13 -14.02
CA HIS A 401 -2.40 -5.10 -14.42
C HIS A 401 -3.58 -5.68 -15.23
N TYR A 402 -3.34 -6.63 -16.15
CA TYR A 402 -4.41 -7.27 -16.92
C TYR A 402 -5.24 -8.28 -16.12
N ARG A 403 -4.86 -8.52 -14.86
CA ARG A 403 -5.58 -9.34 -13.87
C ARG A 403 -5.97 -10.74 -14.37
N PRO A 404 -5.01 -11.58 -14.81
CA PRO A 404 -5.30 -12.92 -15.32
C PRO A 404 -6.12 -13.78 -14.35
N PRO A 405 -6.92 -14.73 -14.88
CA PRO A 405 -7.70 -15.66 -14.07
C PRO A 405 -6.81 -16.66 -13.33
N VAL A 406 -5.57 -16.84 -13.77
CA VAL A 406 -4.59 -17.76 -13.18
C VAL A 406 -3.50 -17.04 -12.38
N PRO A 407 -2.79 -17.72 -11.47
CA PRO A 407 -1.64 -17.16 -10.77
C PRO A 407 -0.50 -16.76 -11.70
N ILE A 408 0.24 -15.72 -11.31
CA ILE A 408 1.44 -15.25 -12.01
C ILE A 408 2.66 -15.68 -11.20
N ILE A 409 3.54 -16.49 -11.76
CA ILE A 409 4.78 -16.92 -11.09
C ILE A 409 5.91 -16.04 -11.59
N GLY A 410 6.36 -15.10 -10.75
CA GLY A 410 7.39 -14.12 -11.09
C GLY A 410 8.78 -14.65 -10.78
N PHE A 411 9.47 -15.18 -11.77
CA PHE A 411 10.84 -15.67 -11.68
C PHE A 411 11.86 -14.53 -11.85
N SER A 412 12.79 -14.44 -10.89
CA SER A 412 13.89 -13.47 -10.94
C SER A 412 15.12 -13.99 -10.19
N PRO A 413 16.33 -13.84 -10.75
CA PRO A 413 17.58 -14.13 -10.02
C PRO A 413 17.82 -13.08 -8.94
N VAL A 414 17.46 -11.83 -9.20
CA VAL A 414 17.64 -10.70 -8.28
C VAL A 414 16.69 -10.81 -7.09
N GLN A 415 17.26 -10.86 -5.87
CA GLN A 415 16.47 -10.94 -4.63
C GLN A 415 15.61 -9.69 -4.41
N GLU A 416 16.15 -8.52 -4.70
CA GLU A 416 15.46 -7.24 -4.53
C GLU A 416 14.20 -7.16 -5.42
N THR A 417 14.31 -7.58 -6.68
CA THR A 417 13.17 -7.69 -7.61
C THR A 417 12.09 -8.62 -7.07
N ARG A 418 12.47 -9.78 -6.51
CA ARG A 418 11.49 -10.71 -5.89
C ARG A 418 10.74 -10.07 -4.73
N ARG A 419 11.43 -9.28 -3.89
CA ARG A 419 10.81 -8.56 -2.77
C ARG A 419 9.86 -7.48 -3.28
N ARG A 420 10.26 -6.70 -4.28
CA ARG A 420 9.39 -5.69 -4.92
C ARG A 420 8.12 -6.32 -5.49
N MET A 421 8.25 -7.45 -6.20
CA MET A 421 7.12 -8.16 -6.78
C MET A 421 6.09 -8.68 -5.76
N ALA A 422 6.43 -8.77 -4.46
CA ALA A 422 5.50 -9.23 -3.44
C ALA A 422 4.27 -8.30 -3.25
N LEU A 423 4.36 -7.04 -3.66
CA LEU A 423 3.23 -6.09 -3.66
C LEU A 423 2.33 -6.22 -4.90
N LEU A 424 2.79 -6.87 -5.97
CA LEU A 424 2.07 -6.93 -7.24
C LEU A 424 0.94 -7.95 -7.19
N TRP A 425 -0.28 -7.52 -7.52
CA TRP A 425 -1.47 -8.39 -7.52
C TRP A 425 -1.26 -9.69 -8.30
N GLY A 426 -1.64 -10.83 -7.73
CA GLY A 426 -1.58 -12.14 -8.38
C GLY A 426 -0.17 -12.72 -8.55
N VAL A 427 0.88 -11.96 -8.24
CA VAL A 427 2.28 -12.40 -8.44
C VAL A 427 2.78 -13.19 -7.24
N LEU A 428 3.37 -14.36 -7.50
CA LEU A 428 4.09 -15.20 -6.56
C LEU A 428 5.58 -15.16 -6.94
N PRO A 429 6.42 -14.37 -6.24
CA PRO A 429 7.82 -14.23 -6.60
C PRO A 429 8.62 -15.50 -6.28
N ARG A 430 9.50 -15.93 -7.18
CA ARG A 430 10.35 -17.12 -7.05
C ARG A 430 11.77 -16.88 -7.52
N LYS A 431 12.71 -17.55 -6.84
CA LYS A 431 14.09 -17.60 -7.31
C LYS A 431 14.13 -18.41 -8.61
N ILE A 432 14.87 -17.92 -9.58
CA ILE A 432 15.42 -18.75 -10.65
C ILE A 432 16.87 -18.31 -10.82
N ASP A 433 17.75 -19.23 -11.20
CA ASP A 433 19.12 -18.86 -11.56
C ASP A 433 19.15 -18.36 -13.02
N HIS A 434 20.25 -17.71 -13.41
CA HIS A 434 20.43 -17.29 -14.80
C HIS A 434 20.47 -18.53 -15.72
N VAL A 435 19.75 -18.45 -16.83
CA VAL A 435 19.63 -19.50 -17.84
C VAL A 435 20.14 -18.99 -19.17
N ALA A 436 20.77 -19.86 -19.96
CA ALA A 436 21.46 -19.47 -21.18
C ALA A 436 20.52 -19.37 -22.39
N ASP A 437 19.47 -20.19 -22.43
CA ASP A 437 18.50 -20.24 -23.52
C ASP A 437 17.06 -20.49 -23.03
N ILE A 438 16.12 -20.38 -23.97
CA ILE A 438 14.67 -20.45 -23.70
C ILE A 438 14.22 -21.87 -23.32
N ASP A 439 14.88 -22.90 -23.84
CA ASP A 439 14.48 -24.28 -23.58
C ASP A 439 14.97 -24.73 -22.20
N GLU A 440 16.16 -24.31 -21.79
CA GLU A 440 16.65 -24.43 -20.42
C GLU A 440 15.74 -23.67 -19.45
N LEU A 441 15.34 -22.45 -19.82
CA LEU A 441 14.41 -21.63 -19.05
C LEU A 441 13.07 -22.36 -18.82
N ALA A 442 12.51 -22.98 -19.84
CA ALA A 442 11.26 -23.76 -19.73
C ALA A 442 11.45 -24.98 -18.82
N ARG A 443 12.53 -25.75 -18.99
CA ARG A 443 12.83 -26.91 -18.14
C ARG A 443 13.00 -26.53 -16.66
N THR A 444 13.69 -25.43 -16.37
CA THR A 444 13.89 -24.95 -15.00
C THR A 444 12.59 -24.44 -14.38
N ALA A 445 11.72 -23.76 -15.16
CA ALA A 445 10.37 -23.42 -14.71
C ALA A 445 9.55 -24.68 -14.40
N ASP A 446 9.52 -25.65 -15.30
CA ASP A 446 8.77 -26.90 -15.11
C ASP A 446 9.17 -27.60 -13.81
N ALA A 447 10.48 -27.79 -13.59
CA ALA A 447 10.99 -28.41 -12.38
C ALA A 447 10.50 -27.69 -11.11
N ARG A 448 10.58 -26.35 -11.10
CA ARG A 448 10.19 -25.57 -9.93
C ARG A 448 8.68 -25.54 -9.70
N LEU A 449 7.89 -25.43 -10.76
CA LEU A 449 6.42 -25.41 -10.68
C LEU A 449 5.86 -26.77 -10.23
N ILE A 450 6.48 -27.88 -10.65
CA ILE A 450 6.11 -29.23 -10.21
C ILE A 450 6.49 -29.45 -8.74
N GLU A 451 7.70 -29.05 -8.33
CA GLU A 451 8.18 -29.16 -6.94
C GLU A 451 7.21 -28.46 -5.96
N GLU A 452 6.75 -27.27 -6.32
CA GLU A 452 5.80 -26.49 -5.53
C GLU A 452 4.33 -26.92 -5.70
N LYS A 453 4.07 -27.98 -6.48
CA LYS A 453 2.73 -28.52 -6.76
C LYS A 453 1.77 -27.49 -7.39
N LEU A 454 2.31 -26.51 -8.12
CA LEU A 454 1.53 -25.52 -8.85
C LEU A 454 1.01 -26.05 -10.19
N VAL A 455 1.72 -27.01 -10.77
CA VAL A 455 1.38 -27.67 -12.04
C VAL A 455 1.77 -29.16 -11.99
N ARG A 456 1.23 -29.94 -12.91
CA ARG A 456 1.56 -31.35 -13.17
C ARG A 456 2.09 -31.49 -14.61
N LYS A 457 2.78 -32.60 -14.91
CA LYS A 457 3.18 -32.91 -16.29
C LYS A 457 1.95 -32.98 -17.19
N GLY A 458 2.04 -32.39 -18.38
CA GLY A 458 0.92 -32.28 -19.32
C GLY A 458 0.04 -31.05 -19.13
N ASP A 459 0.18 -30.30 -18.03
CA ASP A 459 -0.51 -29.01 -17.88
C ASP A 459 0.01 -27.99 -18.89
N LEU A 460 -0.87 -27.10 -19.35
CA LEU A 460 -0.52 -25.98 -20.19
C LEU A 460 -0.13 -24.77 -19.33
N VAL A 461 1.00 -24.14 -19.64
CA VAL A 461 1.46 -22.91 -19.00
C VAL A 461 1.81 -21.86 -20.06
N VAL A 462 1.75 -20.59 -19.66
CA VAL A 462 2.23 -19.47 -20.48
C VAL A 462 3.58 -19.03 -19.93
N ILE A 463 4.61 -19.01 -20.77
CA ILE A 463 5.92 -18.45 -20.42
C ILE A 463 6.04 -17.08 -21.08
N VAL A 464 6.37 -16.06 -20.28
CA VAL A 464 6.66 -14.70 -20.76
C VAL A 464 8.10 -14.33 -20.39
N ALA A 465 8.88 -13.92 -21.38
CA ALA A 465 10.26 -13.47 -21.19
C ALA A 465 10.65 -12.37 -22.19
N GLY A 466 11.88 -11.88 -22.05
CA GLY A 466 12.50 -10.97 -23.03
C GLY A 466 13.70 -11.62 -23.69
N THR A 467 13.88 -11.35 -24.99
CA THR A 467 15.03 -11.81 -25.76
C THR A 467 15.85 -10.60 -26.24
N PRO A 468 17.19 -10.59 -26.08
CA PRO A 468 18.02 -11.59 -25.40
C PRO A 468 17.73 -11.71 -23.89
N LEU A 469 17.94 -12.92 -23.33
CA LEU A 469 17.71 -13.24 -21.92
C LEU A 469 18.68 -12.44 -21.02
N GLY A 470 18.23 -12.10 -19.81
CA GLY A 470 19.02 -11.35 -18.82
C GLY A 470 19.19 -9.84 -19.12
N VAL A 471 18.65 -9.35 -20.24
CA VAL A 471 18.68 -7.92 -20.57
C VAL A 471 17.41 -7.23 -20.07
N ARG A 472 17.57 -6.08 -19.41
CA ARG A 472 16.44 -5.31 -18.87
C ARG A 472 15.61 -4.70 -20.00
N GLY A 473 14.29 -4.72 -19.87
CA GLY A 473 13.36 -4.00 -20.76
C GLY A 473 13.06 -4.68 -22.11
N THR A 474 13.49 -5.92 -22.33
CA THR A 474 13.38 -6.61 -23.62
C THR A 474 12.17 -7.54 -23.75
N THR A 475 11.14 -7.42 -22.89
CA THR A 475 9.95 -8.29 -22.95
C THR A 475 9.30 -8.27 -24.35
N ASN A 476 9.40 -9.40 -25.05
CA ASN A 476 8.96 -9.53 -26.43
C ASN A 476 8.51 -10.96 -26.81
N MET A 477 8.42 -11.88 -25.84
CA MET A 477 8.16 -13.29 -26.11
C MET A 477 7.03 -13.85 -25.24
N ILE A 478 6.17 -14.65 -25.88
CA ILE A 478 5.18 -15.53 -25.27
C ILE A 478 5.38 -16.96 -25.82
N LYS A 479 5.54 -17.96 -24.96
CA LYS A 479 5.56 -19.40 -25.32
C LYS A 479 4.40 -20.09 -24.60
N LEU A 480 3.52 -20.75 -25.36
CA LEU A 480 2.57 -21.72 -24.82
C LEU A 480 3.32 -23.04 -24.67
N HIS A 481 3.39 -23.56 -23.45
CA HIS A 481 4.27 -24.66 -23.10
C HIS A 481 3.50 -25.75 -22.37
N THR A 482 3.65 -26.99 -22.82
CA THR A 482 3.11 -28.15 -22.12
C THR A 482 4.19 -28.67 -21.17
N VAL A 483 3.90 -28.67 -19.88
CA VAL A 483 4.87 -29.04 -18.83
C VAL A 483 5.43 -30.45 -19.09
N GLY A 484 6.76 -30.56 -19.14
CA GLY A 484 7.48 -31.81 -19.39
C GLY A 484 7.69 -32.15 -20.88
N GLN A 485 7.30 -31.28 -21.81
CA GLN A 485 7.65 -31.36 -23.23
C GLN A 485 8.79 -30.35 -23.57
N PRO A 486 9.47 -30.49 -24.72
CA PRO A 486 10.48 -29.53 -25.18
C PRO A 486 9.93 -28.12 -25.44
#